data_AF-A0A9W6YG08-F1
#
_entry.id   AF-A0A9W6YG08-F1
#
_cell.length_a   1.000
_cell.length_b   1.000
_cell.length_c   1.000
_cell.angle_alpha   90.00
_cell.angle_beta   90.00
_cell.angle_gamma   90.00
#
_symmetry.space_group_name_H-M   'P 1'
#
loop_
_entity.id
_entity.type
_entity.pdbx_description
1 polymer ?
#
loop_
_entity_poly.entity_id
_entity_poly.type
_entity_poly.pdbx_seq_one_letter_code
_entity_poly.pdbx_strand_id
1 'polypeptide(L)'
;MAPNATTQSALSGDHTVVDKDTVAAHFVSKFADLQSRFDAPTDIFESKGKRFLEATVKRFVDRKEPITVVLPGFPTKTPNHGGKVLGPLPDRAEELALARLEKFCTSIEEVYPVGCKVTIFSDGRVFGDLVGASLENIRAYKNGLKELVKEAGHTHIQFDGLENYTKTDNPVQEVLERFGINQMDMDARIATEPDIGNNFRSFSQFMERDMADRWEGKSEAGMRKGCDDIARKMMLRNVGFSSLVAEEYAHAVRVSIHCYNNAGPKFGIHLLPAKRMDTPRTPWHSVICEDIDGTVRAMDLQDVDTDNGPHCTSSSSAQKCSSSHAPWKGSLLRPSWTCRARLSAASCSSTAW
;
A
#
# COMPACT_ATOMS: atom_id res chain seq x y z
N MET A 1 -39.24 -59.97 17.34
CA MET A 1 -39.04 -58.81 18.24
C MET A 1 -37.58 -58.76 18.64
N ALA A 2 -36.85 -57.76 18.17
CA ALA A 2 -35.54 -57.35 18.67
C ALA A 2 -35.40 -55.87 18.28
N PRO A 3 -35.17 -54.93 19.21
CA PRO A 3 -34.94 -53.54 18.85
C PRO A 3 -33.45 -53.33 18.56
N ASN A 4 -33.15 -52.77 17.39
CA ASN A 4 -31.83 -52.26 17.04
C ASN A 4 -31.49 -51.06 17.94
N ALA A 5 -30.38 -51.16 18.67
CA ALA A 5 -29.79 -50.05 19.40
C ALA A 5 -29.14 -49.08 18.40
N THR A 6 -29.67 -47.86 18.33
CA THR A 6 -29.04 -46.74 17.62
C THR A 6 -28.05 -46.07 18.57
N THR A 7 -26.76 -46.32 18.37
CA THR A 7 -25.68 -45.61 19.06
C THR A 7 -25.62 -44.18 18.52
N GLN A 8 -26.17 -43.22 19.27
CA GLN A 8 -25.89 -41.80 19.04
C GLN A 8 -24.45 -41.50 19.47
N SER A 9 -23.57 -41.33 18.50
CA SER A 9 -22.27 -40.71 18.69
C SER A 9 -22.48 -39.23 18.99
N ALA A 10 -22.37 -38.86 20.26
CA ALA A 10 -22.27 -37.47 20.67
C ALA A 10 -20.89 -36.96 20.27
N LEU A 11 -20.80 -36.30 19.11
CA LEU A 11 -19.67 -35.43 18.78
C LEU A 11 -19.76 -34.20 19.68
N SER A 12 -19.12 -34.27 20.85
CA SER A 12 -18.80 -33.10 21.66
C SER A 12 -17.77 -32.28 20.90
N GLY A 13 -18.24 -31.35 20.08
CA GLY A 13 -17.40 -30.28 19.54
C GLY A 13 -16.89 -29.46 20.72
N ASP A 14 -15.59 -29.54 20.97
CA ASP A 14 -14.86 -28.71 21.91
C ASP A 14 -14.94 -27.26 21.41
N HIS A 15 -16.02 -26.56 21.76
CA HIS A 15 -16.19 -25.14 21.49
C HIS A 15 -15.29 -24.39 22.46
N THR A 16 -14.00 -24.34 22.15
CA THR A 16 -13.09 -23.36 22.73
C THR A 16 -13.68 -21.98 22.47
N VAL A 17 -14.24 -21.38 23.51
CA VAL A 17 -14.78 -20.03 23.45
C VAL A 17 -13.59 -19.11 23.26
N VAL A 18 -13.44 -18.57 22.05
CA VAL A 18 -12.41 -17.57 21.74
C VAL A 18 -12.67 -16.34 22.61
N ASP A 19 -11.70 -15.99 23.46
CA ASP A 19 -11.76 -14.76 24.23
C ASP A 19 -11.41 -13.55 23.36
N LYS A 20 -12.40 -12.69 23.11
CA LYS A 20 -12.25 -11.50 22.28
C LYS A 20 -11.32 -10.44 22.86
N ASP A 21 -11.15 -10.42 24.18
CA ASP A 21 -10.21 -9.50 24.82
C ASP A 21 -8.77 -9.93 24.53
N THR A 22 -8.49 -11.23 24.62
CA THR A 22 -7.22 -11.82 24.19
C THR A 22 -6.94 -11.57 22.71
N VAL A 23 -7.92 -11.80 21.82
CA VAL A 23 -7.74 -11.55 20.37
C VAL A 23 -7.46 -10.08 20.08
N ALA A 24 -8.21 -9.16 20.69
CA ALA A 24 -8.02 -7.72 20.49
C ALA A 24 -6.66 -7.23 21.00
N ALA A 25 -6.23 -7.70 22.19
CA ALA A 25 -4.92 -7.36 22.74
C ALA A 25 -3.78 -7.89 21.86
N HIS A 26 -3.89 -9.12 21.36
CA HIS A 26 -2.91 -9.70 20.43
C HIS A 26 -2.88 -8.94 19.11
N PHE A 27 -4.04 -8.59 18.55
CA PHE A 27 -4.13 -7.78 17.34
C PHE A 27 -3.41 -6.45 17.49
N VAL A 28 -3.69 -5.70 18.57
CA VAL A 28 -3.03 -4.41 18.84
C VAL A 28 -1.52 -4.58 18.98
N SER A 29 -1.08 -5.63 19.68
CA SER A 29 0.34 -5.94 19.86
C SER A 29 1.05 -6.17 18.51
N LYS A 30 0.49 -7.02 17.64
CA LYS A 30 1.04 -7.29 16.30
C LYS A 30 0.90 -6.09 15.37
N PHE A 31 -0.16 -5.30 15.53
CA PHE A 31 -0.38 -4.10 14.73
C PHE A 31 0.66 -3.03 15.01
N ALA A 32 1.20 -2.96 16.23
CA ALA A 32 2.26 -2.02 16.59
C ALA A 32 3.52 -2.18 15.73
N ASP A 33 3.81 -3.39 15.24
CA ASP A 33 4.93 -3.62 14.31
C ASP A 33 4.70 -2.93 12.96
N LEU A 34 3.46 -2.82 12.50
CA LEU A 34 3.11 -2.14 11.25
C LEU A 34 2.88 -0.65 11.46
N GLN A 35 2.40 -0.27 12.64
CA GLN A 35 1.84 1.05 12.87
C GLN A 35 2.87 2.17 12.75
N SER A 36 2.49 3.19 12.00
CA SER A 36 3.18 4.48 11.95
C SER A 36 2.93 5.27 13.23
N ARG A 37 3.98 5.60 13.99
CA ARG A 37 3.91 6.39 15.24
C ARG A 37 4.61 7.74 15.10
N PHE A 38 3.97 8.80 15.59
CA PHE A 38 4.54 10.16 15.63
C PHE A 38 4.71 10.63 17.07
N ASP A 39 5.42 11.74 17.24
CA ASP A 39 5.51 12.40 18.54
C ASP A 39 4.13 12.91 18.98
N ALA A 40 3.87 12.82 20.29
CA ALA A 40 2.75 13.55 20.89
C ALA A 40 2.98 15.06 20.72
N PRO A 41 1.97 15.87 20.37
CA PRO A 41 0.52 15.63 20.48
C PRO A 41 -0.18 15.11 19.20
N THR A 42 0.56 14.89 18.12
CA THR A 42 -0.04 14.55 16.81
C THR A 42 -0.57 13.12 16.78
N ASP A 43 0.15 12.17 17.38
CA ASP A 43 -0.31 10.79 17.52
C ASP A 43 -1.13 10.62 18.80
N ILE A 44 -2.44 10.35 18.63
CA ILE A 44 -3.37 10.11 19.73
C ILE A 44 -3.86 8.65 19.79
N PHE A 45 -3.06 7.72 19.26
CA PHE A 45 -3.39 6.30 19.30
C PHE A 45 -3.65 5.79 20.72
N GLU A 46 -2.72 6.02 21.66
CA GLU A 46 -2.86 5.48 23.03
C GLU A 46 -4.11 6.00 23.75
N SER A 47 -4.43 7.29 23.58
CA SER A 47 -5.54 7.93 24.29
C SER A 47 -6.92 7.63 23.66
N LYS A 48 -6.97 7.36 22.34
CA LYS A 48 -8.22 7.21 21.60
C LYS A 48 -8.20 6.05 20.60
N GLY A 49 -7.18 6.00 19.75
CA GLY A 49 -7.09 5.03 18.65
C GLY A 49 -7.13 3.57 19.08
N LYS A 50 -6.41 3.21 20.15
CA LYS A 50 -6.31 1.85 20.67
C LYS A 50 -7.68 1.29 21.04
N ARG A 51 -8.47 2.05 21.80
CA ARG A 51 -9.84 1.66 22.18
C ARG A 51 -10.74 1.50 20.96
N PHE A 52 -10.62 2.38 19.97
CA PHE A 52 -11.38 2.27 18.71
C PHE A 52 -11.00 0.99 17.95
N LEU A 53 -9.71 0.69 17.86
CA LEU A 53 -9.19 -0.49 17.17
C LEU A 53 -9.63 -1.78 17.86
N GLU A 54 -9.46 -1.87 19.18
CA GLU A 54 -9.91 -3.02 19.99
C GLU A 54 -11.41 -3.25 19.82
N ALA A 55 -12.23 -2.19 19.90
CA ALA A 55 -13.67 -2.30 19.70
C ALA A 55 -14.03 -2.81 18.29
N THR A 56 -13.30 -2.36 17.26
CA THR A 56 -13.48 -2.81 15.89
C THR A 56 -13.16 -4.30 15.74
N VAL A 57 -12.04 -4.75 16.30
CA VAL A 57 -11.62 -6.16 16.28
C VAL A 57 -12.61 -7.05 17.03
N LYS A 58 -13.04 -6.65 18.23
CA LYS A 58 -14.00 -7.40 19.05
C LYS A 58 -15.31 -7.66 18.32
N ARG A 59 -15.77 -6.73 17.48
CA ARG A 59 -16.98 -6.91 16.65
C ARG A 59 -16.86 -8.06 15.64
N PHE A 60 -15.68 -8.25 15.03
CA PHE A 60 -15.45 -9.40 14.14
C PHE A 60 -15.47 -10.71 14.92
N VAL A 61 -14.81 -10.73 16.09
CA VAL A 61 -14.78 -11.91 16.97
C VAL A 61 -16.18 -12.29 17.45
N ASP A 62 -16.96 -11.32 17.92
CA ASP A 62 -18.36 -11.52 18.35
C ASP A 62 -19.24 -12.09 17.22
N ARG A 63 -18.95 -11.73 15.96
CA ARG A 63 -19.67 -12.21 14.76
C ARG A 63 -19.11 -13.50 14.18
N LYS A 64 -17.98 -14.01 14.70
CA LYS A 64 -17.25 -15.16 14.15
C LYS A 64 -16.88 -14.97 12.68
N GLU A 65 -16.47 -13.75 12.32
CA GLU A 65 -16.07 -13.37 10.98
C GLU A 65 -14.56 -13.07 10.92
N PRO A 66 -13.87 -13.36 9.81
CA PRO A 66 -12.47 -12.99 9.67
C PRO A 66 -12.28 -11.49 9.84
N ILE A 67 -11.29 -11.08 10.62
CA ILE A 67 -10.98 -9.65 10.79
C ILE A 67 -10.56 -9.10 9.45
N THR A 68 -11.31 -8.13 8.93
CA THR A 68 -11.01 -7.52 7.63
C THR A 68 -10.24 -6.22 7.84
N VAL A 69 -9.06 -6.14 7.25
CA VAL A 69 -8.22 -4.94 7.17
C VAL A 69 -8.28 -4.41 5.74
N VAL A 70 -8.69 -3.15 5.54
CA VAL A 70 -8.70 -2.54 4.20
C VAL A 70 -7.55 -1.55 4.08
N LEU A 71 -6.75 -1.73 3.02
CA LEU A 71 -5.60 -0.90 2.69
C LEU A 71 -5.76 -0.30 1.29
N PRO A 72 -6.13 0.98 1.19
CA PRO A 72 -5.96 1.73 -0.05
C PRO A 72 -4.47 1.91 -0.37
N GLY A 73 -4.06 1.51 -1.56
CA GLY A 73 -2.68 1.64 -2.03
C GLY A 73 -2.32 0.62 -3.11
N PHE A 74 -1.02 0.52 -3.42
CA PHE A 74 -0.51 -0.25 -4.55
C PHE A 74 -1.18 0.15 -5.90
N PRO A 75 -1.06 1.44 -6.31
CA PRO A 75 -1.70 1.93 -7.53
C PRO A 75 -1.00 1.41 -8.79
N THR A 76 0.29 1.69 -8.89
CA THR A 76 1.20 1.47 -10.01
C THR A 76 2.59 1.99 -9.57
N LYS A 77 3.68 1.51 -10.19
CA LYS A 77 5.00 2.13 -10.00
C LYS A 77 4.98 3.56 -10.52
N THR A 78 5.71 4.46 -9.85
CA THR A 78 5.92 5.83 -10.34
C THR A 78 6.42 5.83 -11.78
N PRO A 79 5.98 6.78 -12.63
CA PRO A 79 6.47 6.92 -13.99
C PRO A 79 7.94 7.35 -14.06
N ASN A 80 8.52 7.85 -12.95
CA ASN A 80 9.92 8.23 -12.87
C ASN A 80 10.83 6.99 -12.73
N HIS A 81 10.99 6.27 -13.84
CA HIS A 81 11.84 5.06 -13.93
C HIS A 81 13.33 5.38 -14.00
N GLY A 82 13.71 6.62 -14.36
CA GLY A 82 15.11 7.03 -14.39
C GLY A 82 15.69 7.31 -13.00
N GLY A 83 14.87 7.77 -12.06
CA GLY A 83 15.32 8.25 -10.75
C GLY A 83 14.78 7.49 -9.55
N LYS A 84 13.60 6.86 -9.60
CA LYS A 84 12.96 6.33 -8.37
C LYS A 84 12.80 4.83 -8.31
N VAL A 85 12.55 4.15 -9.43
CA VAL A 85 12.18 2.73 -9.48
C VAL A 85 12.80 2.02 -10.67
N LEU A 86 12.96 0.69 -10.58
CA LEU A 86 13.62 -0.11 -11.64
C LEU A 86 12.80 -0.24 -12.94
N GLY A 87 11.48 -0.05 -12.85
CA GLY A 87 10.58 -0.29 -13.98
C GLY A 87 9.10 -0.19 -13.57
N PRO A 88 8.17 -0.51 -14.48
CA PRO A 88 6.72 -0.38 -14.25
C PRO A 88 6.10 -1.55 -13.49
N LEU A 89 6.83 -2.66 -13.33
CA LEU A 89 6.33 -3.87 -12.69
C LEU A 89 6.70 -3.90 -11.19
N PRO A 90 5.94 -4.64 -10.37
CA PRO A 90 6.31 -4.93 -8.99
C PRO A 90 7.70 -5.58 -8.93
N ASP A 91 8.44 -5.23 -7.89
CA ASP A 91 9.77 -5.76 -7.63
C ASP A 91 9.91 -6.15 -6.15
N ARG A 92 11.15 -6.27 -5.67
CA ARG A 92 11.47 -6.67 -4.30
C ARG A 92 10.80 -5.79 -3.24
N ALA A 93 10.51 -4.53 -3.54
CA ALA A 93 9.81 -3.65 -2.61
C ALA A 93 8.38 -4.15 -2.35
N GLU A 94 7.65 -4.51 -3.40
CA GLU A 94 6.30 -5.07 -3.28
C GLU A 94 6.30 -6.44 -2.63
N GLU A 95 7.26 -7.31 -2.96
CA GLU A 95 7.42 -8.62 -2.33
C GLU A 95 7.53 -8.50 -0.80
N LEU A 96 8.42 -7.63 -0.31
CA LEU A 96 8.63 -7.43 1.12
C LEU A 96 7.39 -6.84 1.80
N ALA A 97 6.71 -5.92 1.13
CA ALA A 97 5.48 -5.32 1.64
C ALA A 97 4.35 -6.35 1.77
N LEU A 98 4.15 -7.18 0.74
CA LEU A 98 3.14 -8.24 0.76
C LEU A 98 3.48 -9.29 1.82
N ALA A 99 4.73 -9.74 1.90
CA ALA A 99 5.16 -10.69 2.92
C ALA A 99 4.98 -10.15 4.35
N ARG A 100 5.18 -8.84 4.55
CA ARG A 100 4.94 -8.18 5.84
C ARG A 100 3.46 -8.20 6.23
N LEU A 101 2.56 -7.91 5.28
CA LEU A 101 1.11 -7.97 5.50
C LEU A 101 0.64 -9.40 5.76
N GLU A 102 1.16 -10.37 5.01
CA GLU A 102 0.87 -11.80 5.21
C GLU A 102 1.28 -12.24 6.62
N LYS A 103 2.53 -11.95 7.03
CA LYS A 103 3.04 -12.29 8.36
C LYS A 103 2.17 -11.71 9.48
N PHE A 104 1.69 -10.49 9.30
CA PHE A 104 0.76 -9.89 10.23
C PHE A 104 -0.52 -10.72 10.35
N CYS A 105 -1.19 -11.04 9.24
CA CYS A 105 -2.40 -11.86 9.26
C CYS A 105 -2.18 -13.24 9.89
N THR A 106 -1.14 -13.97 9.48
CA THR A 106 -0.80 -15.29 10.04
C THR A 106 -0.64 -15.22 11.56
N SER A 107 0.00 -14.17 12.08
CA SER A 107 0.17 -14.01 13.52
C SER A 107 -1.14 -13.82 14.28
N ILE A 108 -2.19 -13.28 13.63
CA ILE A 108 -3.52 -13.16 14.25
C ILE A 108 -4.23 -14.51 14.30
N GLU A 109 -4.03 -15.36 13.29
CA GLU A 109 -4.66 -16.68 13.22
C GLU A 109 -4.25 -17.61 14.37
N GLU A 110 -3.05 -17.40 14.93
CA GLU A 110 -2.53 -18.13 16.10
C GLU A 110 -3.48 -18.10 17.31
N VAL A 111 -4.22 -17.00 17.48
CA VAL A 111 -5.16 -16.81 18.61
C VAL A 111 -6.62 -16.69 18.16
N TYR A 112 -6.86 -16.51 16.86
CA TYR A 112 -8.19 -16.41 16.28
C TYR A 112 -8.29 -17.25 15.00
N PRO A 113 -8.69 -18.54 15.09
CA PRO A 113 -8.67 -19.47 13.95
C PRO A 113 -9.59 -19.09 12.77
N VAL A 114 -10.55 -18.19 12.98
CA VAL A 114 -11.37 -17.63 11.87
C VAL A 114 -10.52 -16.68 11.00
N GLY A 115 -9.46 -16.13 11.57
CA GLY A 115 -8.36 -15.50 10.85
C GLY A 115 -8.51 -14.00 10.61
N CYS A 116 -7.59 -13.49 9.82
CA CYS A 116 -7.49 -12.08 9.44
C CYS A 116 -7.16 -11.98 7.95
N LYS A 117 -7.76 -11.02 7.25
CA LYS A 117 -7.52 -10.77 5.82
C LYS A 117 -7.19 -9.31 5.58
N VAL A 118 -6.22 -9.07 4.70
CA VAL A 118 -5.95 -7.74 4.17
C VAL A 118 -6.52 -7.64 2.77
N THR A 119 -7.44 -6.70 2.56
CA THR A 119 -7.91 -6.30 1.24
C THR A 119 -7.15 -5.07 0.78
N ILE A 120 -6.29 -5.24 -0.21
CA ILE A 120 -5.62 -4.16 -0.92
C ILE A 120 -6.62 -3.57 -1.92
N PHE A 121 -7.12 -2.38 -1.62
CA PHE A 121 -7.94 -1.61 -2.55
C PHE A 121 -7.01 -0.81 -3.45
N SER A 122 -6.75 -1.32 -4.66
CA SER A 122 -5.86 -0.65 -5.60
C SER A 122 -6.45 0.67 -6.08
N ASP A 123 -5.70 1.75 -5.87
CA ASP A 123 -6.08 3.12 -6.19
C ASP A 123 -5.46 3.60 -7.52
N GLY A 124 -4.90 2.70 -8.31
CA GLY A 124 -4.31 3.01 -9.62
C GLY A 124 -5.34 3.59 -10.60
N ARG A 125 -6.56 3.06 -10.63
CA ARG A 125 -7.68 3.61 -11.42
C ARG A 125 -8.22 4.93 -10.88
N VAL A 126 -7.90 5.28 -9.63
CA VAL A 126 -8.33 6.53 -8.99
C VAL A 126 -7.37 7.67 -9.36
N PHE A 127 -6.06 7.43 -9.38
CA PHE A 127 -5.05 8.48 -9.52
C PHE A 127 -4.16 8.38 -10.77
N GLY A 128 -4.17 7.24 -11.46
CA GLY A 128 -3.18 6.91 -12.48
C GLY A 128 -3.02 7.94 -13.60
N ASP A 129 -4.11 8.47 -14.13
CA ASP A 129 -4.10 9.52 -15.16
C ASP A 129 -3.52 10.85 -14.66
N LEU A 130 -3.70 11.18 -13.38
CA LEU A 130 -3.13 12.40 -12.79
C LEU A 130 -1.61 12.32 -12.74
N VAL A 131 -1.08 11.13 -12.40
CA VAL A 131 0.36 10.86 -12.31
C VAL A 131 0.96 10.37 -13.64
N GLY A 132 0.20 10.35 -14.73
CA GLY A 132 0.72 9.96 -16.06
C GLY A 132 0.95 8.46 -16.23
N ALA A 133 0.42 7.61 -15.34
CA ALA A 133 0.47 6.17 -15.50
C ALA A 133 -0.59 5.68 -16.50
N SER A 134 -0.16 4.87 -17.48
CA SER A 134 -1.07 4.28 -18.45
C SER A 134 -1.97 3.22 -17.81
N LEU A 135 -3.18 3.02 -18.36
CA LEU A 135 -4.06 1.93 -17.94
C LEU A 135 -3.43 0.54 -18.13
N GLU A 136 -2.50 0.41 -19.07
CA GLU A 136 -1.71 -0.80 -19.28
C GLU A 136 -0.75 -1.04 -18.11
N ASN A 137 0.02 -0.04 -17.70
CA ASN A 137 0.95 -0.15 -16.57
C ASN A 137 0.21 -0.44 -15.26
N ILE A 138 -0.95 0.20 -15.03
CA ILE A 138 -1.79 -0.06 -13.86
C ILE A 138 -2.26 -1.52 -13.86
N ARG A 139 -2.72 -2.03 -15.01
CA ARG A 139 -3.16 -3.44 -15.14
C ARG A 139 -1.99 -4.42 -14.97
N ALA A 140 -0.86 -4.17 -15.62
CA ALA A 140 0.33 -4.99 -15.54
C ALA A 140 0.86 -5.04 -14.10
N TYR A 141 0.89 -3.90 -13.42
CA TYR A 141 1.29 -3.81 -12.02
C TYR A 141 0.36 -4.61 -11.10
N LYS A 142 -0.97 -4.41 -11.22
CA LYS A 142 -1.96 -5.17 -10.44
C LYS A 142 -1.86 -6.68 -10.68
N ASN A 143 -1.62 -7.11 -11.92
CA ASN A 143 -1.44 -8.53 -12.24
C ASN A 143 -0.14 -9.08 -11.65
N GLY A 144 0.96 -8.33 -11.73
CA GLY A 144 2.22 -8.71 -11.11
C GLY A 144 2.10 -8.89 -9.58
N LEU A 145 1.35 -8.02 -8.89
CA LEU A 145 1.10 -8.18 -7.45
C LEU A 145 0.36 -9.49 -7.13
N LYS A 146 -0.64 -9.83 -7.95
CA LYS A 146 -1.38 -11.10 -7.81
C LYS A 146 -0.49 -12.30 -8.05
N GLU A 147 0.43 -12.20 -9.00
CA GLU A 147 1.45 -13.22 -9.27
C GLU A 147 2.40 -13.38 -8.07
N LEU A 148 2.93 -12.29 -7.50
CA LEU A 148 3.77 -12.32 -6.31
C LEU A 148 3.07 -13.00 -5.12
N VAL A 149 1.81 -12.63 -4.84
CA VAL A 149 0.98 -13.25 -3.79
C VAL A 149 0.82 -14.76 -4.03
N LYS A 150 0.53 -15.15 -5.28
CA LYS A 150 0.35 -16.56 -5.65
C LYS A 150 1.64 -17.36 -5.54
N GLU A 151 2.75 -16.83 -6.04
CA GLU A 151 4.06 -17.49 -6.04
C GLU A 151 4.60 -17.67 -4.61
N ALA A 152 4.37 -16.69 -3.74
CA ALA A 152 4.75 -16.77 -2.33
C ALA A 152 3.78 -17.62 -1.48
N GLY A 153 2.68 -18.12 -2.06
CA GLY A 153 1.68 -18.92 -1.37
C GLY A 153 0.91 -18.15 -0.29
N HIS A 154 0.81 -16.82 -0.42
CA HIS A 154 0.09 -15.98 0.53
C HIS A 154 -1.42 -16.20 0.42
N THR A 155 -2.07 -16.47 1.55
CA THR A 155 -3.50 -16.82 1.58
C THR A 155 -4.39 -15.75 2.18
N HIS A 156 -3.82 -14.71 2.80
CA HIS A 156 -4.58 -13.70 3.55
C HIS A 156 -4.74 -12.37 2.80
N ILE A 157 -4.10 -12.24 1.63
CA ILE A 157 -4.11 -11.01 0.83
C ILE A 157 -5.14 -11.11 -0.29
N GLN A 158 -6.03 -10.13 -0.35
CA GLN A 158 -7.06 -9.99 -1.36
C GLN A 158 -6.87 -8.67 -2.11
N PHE A 159 -7.31 -8.63 -3.37
CA PHE A 159 -7.25 -7.43 -4.18
C PHE A 159 -8.64 -6.98 -4.57
N ASP A 160 -8.87 -5.69 -4.41
CA ASP A 160 -10.09 -5.03 -4.83
C ASP A 160 -9.75 -3.81 -5.70
N GLY A 161 -10.76 -3.15 -6.25
CA GLY A 161 -10.59 -2.01 -7.12
C GLY A 161 -11.89 -1.33 -7.48
N LEU A 162 -11.74 -0.13 -8.04
CA LEU A 162 -12.84 0.73 -8.39
C LEU A 162 -13.84 0.06 -9.34
N GLU A 163 -13.37 -0.84 -10.20
CA GLU A 163 -14.18 -1.61 -11.16
C GLU A 163 -15.33 -2.42 -10.52
N ASN A 164 -15.25 -2.74 -9.23
CA ASN A 164 -16.30 -3.49 -8.52
C ASN A 164 -17.43 -2.60 -7.99
N TYR A 165 -17.25 -1.28 -8.00
CA TYR A 165 -18.15 -0.30 -7.35
C TYR A 165 -18.68 0.78 -8.29
N THR A 166 -18.25 0.75 -9.54
CA THR A 166 -18.60 1.74 -10.56
C THR A 166 -19.04 1.03 -11.83
N LYS A 167 -20.00 1.61 -12.55
CA LYS A 167 -20.57 1.01 -13.75
C LYS A 167 -20.30 1.81 -15.03
N THR A 168 -19.81 3.03 -14.90
CA THR A 168 -19.55 3.94 -16.01
C THR A 168 -18.14 3.79 -16.55
N ASP A 169 -17.93 4.32 -17.77
CA ASP A 169 -16.61 4.41 -18.39
C ASP A 169 -15.68 5.42 -17.69
N ASN A 170 -16.26 6.32 -16.88
CA ASN A 170 -15.51 7.27 -16.04
C ASN A 170 -15.79 7.01 -14.55
N PRO A 171 -15.17 5.95 -13.99
CA PRO A 171 -15.49 5.51 -12.65
C PRO A 171 -15.08 6.52 -11.57
N VAL A 172 -14.06 7.34 -11.84
CA VAL A 172 -13.67 8.43 -10.94
C VAL A 172 -14.78 9.46 -10.83
N GLN A 173 -15.32 9.90 -11.98
CA GLN A 173 -16.40 10.88 -12.00
C GLN A 173 -17.67 10.36 -11.31
N GLU A 174 -18.02 9.10 -11.52
CA GLU A 174 -19.15 8.45 -10.84
C GLU A 174 -18.99 8.50 -9.31
N VAL A 175 -17.79 8.24 -8.78
CA VAL A 175 -17.51 8.37 -7.34
C VAL A 175 -17.62 9.83 -6.87
N LEU A 176 -17.06 10.78 -7.63
CA LEU A 176 -17.14 12.20 -7.25
C LEU A 176 -18.59 12.69 -7.21
N GLU A 177 -19.43 12.25 -8.14
CA GLU A 177 -20.86 12.56 -8.18
C GLU A 177 -21.61 11.89 -7.03
N ARG A 178 -21.39 10.58 -6.81
CA ARG A 178 -22.02 9.78 -5.74
C ARG A 178 -21.86 10.42 -4.37
N PHE A 179 -20.69 10.99 -4.09
CA PHE A 179 -20.36 11.60 -2.79
C PHE A 179 -20.42 13.14 -2.79
N GLY A 180 -20.99 13.76 -3.84
CA GLY A 180 -21.21 15.22 -3.88
C GLY A 180 -19.92 16.06 -3.94
N ILE A 181 -18.81 15.48 -4.38
CA ILE A 181 -17.48 16.11 -4.35
C ILE A 181 -17.34 17.19 -5.42
N ASN A 182 -18.08 17.09 -6.54
CA ASN A 182 -18.02 18.09 -7.61
C ASN A 182 -18.46 19.49 -7.18
N GLN A 183 -19.20 19.60 -6.08
CA GLN A 183 -19.65 20.89 -5.53
C GLN A 183 -18.68 21.43 -4.46
N MET A 184 -17.61 20.70 -4.15
CA MET A 184 -16.65 21.09 -3.13
C MET A 184 -15.69 22.16 -3.67
N ASP A 185 -15.66 23.30 -3.00
CA ASP A 185 -14.67 24.34 -3.25
C ASP A 185 -13.36 24.00 -2.52
N MET A 186 -12.47 23.28 -3.21
CA MET A 186 -11.18 22.89 -2.66
C MET A 186 -10.27 24.11 -2.41
N ASP A 187 -10.38 25.18 -3.19
CA ASP A 187 -9.55 26.38 -3.03
C ASP A 187 -9.91 27.13 -1.75
N ALA A 188 -11.22 27.28 -1.47
CA ALA A 188 -11.68 27.82 -0.20
C ALA A 188 -11.14 26.99 0.98
N ARG A 189 -11.24 25.66 0.90
CA ARG A 189 -10.75 24.76 1.97
C ARG A 189 -9.24 24.84 2.16
N ILE A 190 -8.46 24.88 1.07
CA ILE A 190 -7.00 25.06 1.13
C ILE A 190 -6.64 26.39 1.82
N ALA A 191 -7.41 27.45 1.58
CA ALA A 191 -7.18 28.76 2.16
C ALA A 191 -7.60 28.85 3.64
N THR A 192 -8.68 28.17 4.04
CA THR A 192 -9.28 28.33 5.38
C THR A 192 -8.94 27.23 6.38
N GLU A 193 -8.56 26.04 5.92
CA GLU A 193 -8.27 24.87 6.77
C GLU A 193 -6.76 24.56 6.76
N PRO A 194 -6.01 24.86 7.84
CA PRO A 194 -4.54 24.71 7.86
C PRO A 194 -4.03 23.31 7.49
N ASP A 195 -4.70 22.26 7.96
CA ASP A 195 -4.33 20.87 7.67
C ASP A 195 -4.50 20.52 6.19
N ILE A 196 -5.54 21.05 5.55
CA ILE A 196 -5.78 20.86 4.11
C ILE A 196 -4.76 21.64 3.30
N GLY A 197 -4.45 22.88 3.70
CA GLY A 197 -3.39 23.66 3.09
C GLY A 197 -2.01 23.01 3.22
N ASN A 198 -1.69 22.40 4.36
CA ASN A 198 -0.47 21.63 4.56
C ASN A 198 -0.42 20.43 3.61
N ASN A 199 -1.48 19.62 3.57
CA ASN A 199 -1.56 18.47 2.66
C ASN A 199 -1.38 18.87 1.19
N PHE A 200 -2.04 19.96 0.76
CA PHE A 200 -1.92 20.48 -0.59
C PHE A 200 -0.46 20.81 -0.95
N ARG A 201 0.26 21.53 -0.06
CA ARG A 201 1.67 21.87 -0.28
C ARG A 201 2.55 20.63 -0.37
N SER A 202 2.37 19.66 0.52
CA SER A 202 3.10 18.40 0.50
C SER A 202 2.84 17.61 -0.79
N PHE A 203 1.58 17.52 -1.24
CA PHE A 203 1.26 16.88 -2.52
C PHE A 203 1.88 17.61 -3.71
N SER A 204 1.80 18.94 -3.76
CA SER A 204 2.40 19.73 -4.86
C SER A 204 3.91 19.52 -4.95
N GLN A 205 4.63 19.56 -3.81
CA GLN A 205 6.06 19.27 -3.75
C GLN A 205 6.38 17.81 -4.14
N PHE A 206 5.56 16.85 -3.72
CA PHE A 206 5.74 15.46 -4.07
C PHE A 206 5.62 15.23 -5.59
N MET A 207 4.65 15.88 -6.26
CA MET A 207 4.44 15.82 -7.71
C MET A 207 5.60 16.40 -8.51
N GLU A 208 6.35 17.36 -7.95
CA GLU A 208 7.54 17.94 -8.57
C GLU A 208 8.59 16.85 -8.86
N ARG A 209 8.91 16.04 -7.84
CA ARG A 209 9.88 14.93 -7.96
C ARG A 209 9.30 13.71 -8.66
N ASP A 210 8.08 13.33 -8.32
CA ASP A 210 7.49 12.07 -8.80
C ASP A 210 7.17 12.10 -10.30
N MET A 211 7.05 13.31 -10.86
CA MET A 211 6.75 13.53 -12.27
C MET A 211 7.84 14.35 -12.97
N ALA A 212 9.10 14.28 -12.50
CA ALA A 212 10.21 15.08 -13.01
C ALA A 212 10.30 15.11 -14.55
N ASP A 213 10.19 13.96 -15.20
CA ASP A 213 10.24 13.81 -16.66
C ASP A 213 9.13 14.62 -17.38
N ARG A 214 7.96 14.80 -16.75
CA ARG A 214 6.85 15.60 -17.31
C ARG A 214 7.17 17.10 -17.33
N TRP A 215 8.06 17.53 -16.46
CA TRP A 215 8.40 18.93 -16.28
C TRP A 215 9.62 19.37 -17.11
N GLU A 216 10.29 18.43 -17.80
CA GLU A 216 11.40 18.73 -18.69
C GLU A 216 11.02 19.80 -19.75
N GLY A 217 11.87 20.82 -19.86
CA GLY A 217 11.65 21.94 -20.78
C GLY A 217 10.54 22.92 -20.38
N LYS A 218 9.87 22.74 -19.23
CA LYS A 218 8.93 23.73 -18.68
C LYS A 218 9.66 24.78 -17.85
N SER A 219 9.09 25.98 -17.77
CA SER A 219 9.54 26.99 -16.79
C SER A 219 9.16 26.55 -15.38
N GLU A 220 9.91 27.03 -14.38
CA GLU A 220 9.63 26.77 -12.96
C GLU A 220 8.19 27.16 -12.58
N ALA A 221 7.71 28.31 -13.06
CA ALA A 221 6.33 28.74 -12.85
C ALA A 221 5.31 27.80 -13.50
N GLY A 222 5.62 27.27 -14.69
CA GLY A 222 4.78 26.30 -15.40
C GLY A 222 4.71 24.96 -14.67
N MET A 223 5.85 24.48 -14.15
CA MET A 223 5.94 23.27 -13.33
C MET A 223 5.14 23.43 -12.02
N ARG A 224 5.35 24.52 -11.28
CA ARG A 224 4.63 24.79 -10.02
C ARG A 224 3.12 24.81 -10.23
N LYS A 225 2.65 25.52 -11.26
CA LYS A 225 1.22 25.55 -11.62
C LYS A 225 0.69 24.15 -11.96
N GLY A 226 1.45 23.37 -12.73
CA GLY A 226 1.08 22.01 -13.09
C GLY A 226 0.97 21.08 -11.87
N CYS A 227 1.93 21.17 -10.94
CA CYS A 227 1.92 20.42 -9.68
C CYS A 227 0.71 20.79 -8.82
N ASP A 228 0.40 22.09 -8.70
CA ASP A 228 -0.75 22.59 -7.96
C ASP A 228 -2.09 22.12 -8.56
N ASP A 229 -2.22 22.13 -9.89
CA ASP A 229 -3.42 21.64 -10.59
C ASP A 229 -3.63 20.14 -10.36
N ILE A 230 -2.56 19.36 -10.35
CA ILE A 230 -2.60 17.92 -10.08
C ILE A 230 -2.94 17.67 -8.61
N ALA A 231 -2.29 18.38 -7.67
CA ALA A 231 -2.53 18.24 -6.24
C ALA A 231 -3.99 18.52 -5.86
N ARG A 232 -4.61 19.58 -6.41
CA ARG A 232 -6.05 19.86 -6.22
C ARG A 232 -6.93 18.68 -6.65
N LYS A 233 -6.69 18.13 -7.83
CA LYS A 233 -7.45 16.99 -8.36
C LYS A 233 -7.24 15.73 -7.52
N MET A 234 -6.01 15.45 -7.11
CA MET A 234 -5.70 14.32 -6.23
C MET A 234 -6.43 14.43 -4.90
N MET A 235 -6.46 15.62 -4.29
CA MET A 235 -7.17 15.84 -3.03
C MET A 235 -8.68 15.60 -3.17
N LEU A 236 -9.33 16.14 -4.22
CA LEU A 236 -10.75 15.89 -4.49
C LEU A 236 -11.03 14.39 -4.68
N ARG A 237 -10.23 13.72 -5.52
CA ARG A 237 -10.36 12.28 -5.75
C ARG A 237 -10.14 11.46 -4.48
N ASN A 238 -9.18 11.87 -3.64
CA ASN A 238 -8.93 11.20 -2.37
C ASN A 238 -10.10 11.35 -1.39
N VAL A 239 -10.80 12.49 -1.37
CA VAL A 239 -12.03 12.65 -0.56
C VAL A 239 -13.12 11.70 -1.06
N GLY A 240 -13.39 11.68 -2.37
CA GLY A 240 -14.39 10.78 -2.95
C GLY A 240 -14.05 9.31 -2.72
N PHE A 241 -12.80 8.93 -2.97
CA PHE A 241 -12.33 7.56 -2.77
C PHE A 241 -12.32 7.14 -1.30
N SER A 242 -11.88 8.03 -0.39
CA SER A 242 -11.97 7.77 1.06
C SER A 242 -13.41 7.58 1.53
N SER A 243 -14.37 8.24 0.90
CA SER A 243 -15.81 8.13 1.18
C SER A 243 -16.36 6.79 0.68
N LEU A 244 -15.98 6.38 -0.54
CA LEU A 244 -16.29 5.04 -1.06
C LEU A 244 -15.80 3.94 -0.12
N VAL A 245 -14.51 3.99 0.27
CA VAL A 245 -13.95 3.00 1.21
C VAL A 245 -14.65 3.08 2.58
N ALA A 246 -15.12 4.25 3.02
CA ALA A 246 -15.86 4.38 4.27
C ALA A 246 -17.22 3.66 4.21
N GLU A 247 -17.88 3.71 3.05
CA GLU A 247 -19.19 3.08 2.84
C GLU A 247 -19.05 1.57 2.65
N GLU A 248 -18.20 1.14 1.71
CA GLU A 248 -18.08 -0.27 1.31
C GLU A 248 -17.34 -1.12 2.36
N TYR A 249 -16.44 -0.49 3.13
CA TYR A 249 -15.66 -1.13 4.19
C TYR A 249 -15.95 -0.54 5.57
N ALA A 250 -17.22 -0.17 5.83
CA ALA A 250 -17.67 0.51 7.05
C ALA A 250 -17.34 -0.22 8.37
N HIS A 251 -17.05 -1.52 8.31
CA HIS A 251 -16.73 -2.34 9.48
C HIS A 251 -15.29 -2.80 9.55
N ALA A 252 -14.51 -2.61 8.49
CA ALA A 252 -13.12 -3.04 8.43
C ALA A 252 -12.21 -2.16 9.28
N VAL A 253 -11.08 -2.72 9.70
CA VAL A 253 -9.95 -1.93 10.19
C VAL A 253 -9.36 -1.18 9.00
N ARG A 254 -9.46 0.14 8.98
CA ARG A 254 -8.93 0.94 7.85
C ARG A 254 -7.50 1.37 8.14
N VAL A 255 -6.58 0.91 7.31
CA VAL A 255 -5.18 1.31 7.36
C VAL A 255 -4.83 2.21 6.19
N SER A 256 -3.73 2.94 6.29
CA SER A 256 -3.24 3.80 5.22
C SER A 256 -1.72 3.90 5.24
N ILE A 257 -1.14 4.08 4.07
CA ILE A 257 0.28 4.45 3.92
C ILE A 257 0.55 5.92 4.23
N HIS A 258 -0.49 6.73 4.43
CA HIS A 258 -0.37 8.13 4.82
C HIS A 258 -0.39 8.28 6.34
N CYS A 259 0.23 9.36 6.79
CA CYS A 259 0.24 9.78 8.18
C CYS A 259 -1.16 10.18 8.64
N TYR A 260 -1.61 9.62 9.77
CA TYR A 260 -2.82 10.04 10.47
C TYR A 260 -2.50 10.21 11.95
N ASN A 261 -3.33 10.97 12.66
CA ASN A 261 -3.28 11.08 14.12
C ASN A 261 -3.62 9.77 14.86
N ASN A 262 -3.89 8.68 14.11
CA ASN A 262 -4.23 7.36 14.60
C ASN A 262 -5.42 7.32 15.58
N ALA A 263 -6.33 8.28 15.50
CA ALA A 263 -7.50 8.36 16.38
C ALA A 263 -8.65 7.40 16.00
N GLY A 264 -8.52 6.71 14.85
CA GLY A 264 -9.64 6.10 14.14
C GLY A 264 -10.44 7.13 13.32
N PRO A 265 -11.12 6.71 12.25
CA PRO A 265 -11.24 5.33 11.77
C PRO A 265 -10.04 4.83 10.95
N LYS A 266 -9.07 5.70 10.63
CA LYS A 266 -7.88 5.38 9.81
C LYS A 266 -6.61 5.32 10.67
N PHE A 267 -5.76 4.34 10.41
CA PHE A 267 -4.49 4.13 11.11
C PHE A 267 -3.33 4.09 10.10
N GLY A 268 -2.28 4.86 10.34
CA GLY A 268 -1.08 4.85 9.49
C GLY A 268 -0.27 3.57 9.68
N ILE A 269 0.27 3.01 8.59
CA ILE A 269 1.14 1.83 8.62
C ILE A 269 2.36 1.96 7.70
N HIS A 270 3.40 1.19 8.01
CA HIS A 270 4.59 0.97 7.18
C HIS A 270 4.54 -0.37 6.48
N LEU A 271 4.65 -0.30 5.15
CA LEU A 271 4.76 -1.48 4.30
C LEU A 271 6.19 -2.00 4.20
N LEU A 272 7.17 -1.09 4.23
CA LEU A 272 8.58 -1.43 4.18
C LEU A 272 9.21 -1.32 5.57
N PRO A 273 10.22 -2.14 5.89
CA PRO A 273 10.98 -1.99 7.13
C PRO A 273 11.63 -0.61 7.18
N ALA A 274 11.25 0.21 8.15
CA ALA A 274 11.88 1.49 8.45
C ALA A 274 12.09 1.59 9.96
N LYS A 275 13.28 2.02 10.41
CA LYS A 275 13.59 2.15 11.84
C LYS A 275 12.88 3.34 12.48
N ARG A 276 12.59 4.39 11.70
CA ARG A 276 11.88 5.61 12.11
C ARG A 276 11.17 6.25 10.91
N MET A 277 10.21 7.13 11.20
CA MET A 277 9.35 7.81 10.24
C MET A 277 9.88 9.13 9.70
N ASP A 278 11.17 9.40 9.81
CA ASP A 278 11.73 10.61 9.20
C ASP A 278 11.62 10.61 7.67
N THR A 279 11.39 9.45 7.04
CA THR A 279 11.21 9.29 5.59
C THR A 279 10.24 8.15 5.23
N PRO A 280 8.90 8.35 5.35
CA PRO A 280 7.92 7.33 4.95
C PRO A 280 8.06 7.02 3.45
N ARG A 281 8.23 5.74 3.12
CA ARG A 281 8.37 5.25 1.75
C ARG A 281 7.33 4.18 1.46
N THR A 282 6.83 4.20 0.23
CA THR A 282 5.93 3.17 -0.29
C THR A 282 6.66 2.32 -1.33
N PRO A 283 6.31 1.02 -1.46
CA PRO A 283 6.96 0.10 -2.40
C PRO A 283 7.04 0.64 -3.84
N TRP A 284 5.96 1.26 -4.30
CA TRP A 284 5.84 1.75 -5.67
C TRP A 284 6.61 3.06 -5.95
N HIS A 285 7.28 3.61 -4.94
CA HIS A 285 8.15 4.80 -5.02
C HIS A 285 9.58 4.49 -4.58
N SER A 286 9.98 3.22 -4.54
CA SER A 286 11.29 2.85 -4.02
C SER A 286 11.85 1.61 -4.70
N VAL A 287 13.17 1.50 -4.60
CA VAL A 287 13.91 0.27 -4.83
C VAL A 287 14.42 -0.27 -3.50
N ILE A 288 14.70 -1.58 -3.46
CA ILE A 288 15.28 -2.24 -2.29
C ILE A 288 16.76 -2.50 -2.54
N CYS A 289 17.59 -2.07 -1.59
CA CYS A 289 18.98 -2.47 -1.47
C CYS A 289 19.17 -3.32 -0.23
N GLU A 290 20.01 -4.35 -0.36
CA GLU A 290 20.40 -5.22 0.74
C GLU A 290 21.90 -5.08 0.97
N ASP A 291 22.29 -4.63 2.16
CA ASP A 291 23.69 -4.50 2.55
C ASP A 291 24.32 -5.88 2.79
N ILE A 292 25.67 -5.99 2.81
CA ILE A 292 26.38 -7.26 3.04
C ILE A 292 25.89 -7.99 4.32
N ASP A 293 25.52 -7.23 5.35
CA ASP A 293 25.08 -7.74 6.63
C ASP A 293 23.61 -8.19 6.64
N GLY A 294 22.92 -8.09 5.50
CA GLY A 294 21.50 -8.42 5.34
C GLY A 294 20.55 -7.28 5.71
N THR A 295 21.07 -6.08 6.02
CA THR A 295 20.23 -4.91 6.27
C THR A 295 19.53 -4.49 4.99
N VAL A 296 18.20 -4.46 5.03
CA VAL A 296 17.35 -4.04 3.92
C VAL A 296 17.04 -2.55 4.04
N ARG A 297 17.25 -1.79 2.96
CA ARG A 297 16.98 -0.36 2.86
C ARG A 297 16.13 -0.05 1.63
N ALA A 298 15.09 0.76 1.82
CA ALA A 298 14.30 1.33 0.72
C ALA A 298 14.83 2.71 0.36
N MET A 299 15.08 2.98 -0.92
CA MET A 299 15.61 4.27 -1.39
C MET A 299 15.10 4.62 -2.79
N ASP A 300 15.40 5.84 -3.27
CA ASP A 300 15.19 6.20 -4.68
C ASP A 300 16.31 5.55 -5.51
N LEU A 301 16.02 5.13 -6.74
CA LEU A 301 16.99 4.47 -7.63
C LEU A 301 18.26 5.31 -7.86
N GLN A 302 18.12 6.63 -7.98
CA GLN A 302 19.23 7.57 -8.15
C GLN A 302 20.21 7.61 -6.96
N ASP A 303 19.75 7.21 -5.77
CA ASP A 303 20.55 7.22 -4.54
C ASP A 303 21.27 5.87 -4.33
N VAL A 304 21.08 4.90 -5.22
CA VAL A 304 21.77 3.62 -5.18
C VAL A 304 23.21 3.82 -5.63
N ASP A 305 24.15 3.58 -4.72
CA ASP A 305 25.57 3.64 -5.03
C ASP A 305 25.96 2.55 -6.05
N THR A 306 26.31 2.97 -7.26
CA THR A 306 26.73 2.09 -8.34
C THR A 306 28.23 1.78 -8.32
N ASP A 307 29.01 2.51 -7.53
CA ASP A 307 30.48 2.49 -7.57
C ASP A 307 31.08 1.46 -6.60
N ASN A 308 30.29 0.94 -5.65
CA ASN A 308 30.76 -0.10 -4.71
C ASN A 308 29.80 -1.30 -4.57
N GLY A 309 28.96 -1.58 -5.56
CA GLY A 309 28.21 -2.84 -5.73
C GLY A 309 29.02 -3.92 -6.45
N PRO A 310 28.82 -5.24 -6.25
CA PRO A 310 29.28 -6.21 -7.25
C PRO A 310 28.47 -5.92 -8.51
N HIS A 311 29.11 -5.96 -9.69
CA HIS A 311 28.48 -5.75 -10.98
C HIS A 311 26.98 -6.10 -11.00
N CYS A 312 26.11 -5.08 -10.95
CA CYS A 312 24.77 -5.21 -11.49
C CYS A 312 24.96 -5.41 -12.99
N THR A 313 25.16 -6.64 -13.43
CA THR A 313 25.04 -6.99 -14.84
C THR A 313 23.57 -6.81 -15.20
N SER A 314 23.22 -5.61 -15.66
CA SER A 314 22.10 -5.45 -16.57
C SER A 314 22.45 -6.26 -17.82
N SER A 315 22.06 -7.54 -17.87
CA SER A 315 21.91 -8.21 -19.14
C SER A 315 20.65 -7.66 -19.80
N SER A 316 20.69 -6.39 -20.21
CA SER A 316 19.90 -5.92 -21.33
C SER A 316 20.47 -6.64 -22.53
N SER A 317 19.86 -7.76 -22.91
CA SER A 317 19.97 -8.21 -24.29
C SER A 317 19.48 -7.05 -25.15
N ALA A 318 20.42 -6.35 -25.77
CA ALA A 318 20.17 -5.48 -26.91
C ALA A 318 19.57 -6.34 -28.02
N GLN A 319 18.24 -6.52 -27.99
CA GLN A 319 17.51 -7.01 -29.14
C GLN A 319 17.30 -5.81 -30.05
N LYS A 320 18.25 -5.64 -30.97
CA LYS A 320 18.01 -4.92 -32.21
C LYS A 320 16.68 -5.41 -32.79
N CYS A 321 15.74 -4.48 -32.97
CA CYS A 321 14.58 -4.73 -33.83
C CYS A 321 15.08 -5.14 -35.22
N SER A 322 14.95 -6.41 -35.55
CA SER A 322 14.88 -6.88 -36.92
C SER A 322 13.63 -7.76 -37.05
N SER A 323 12.79 -7.35 -37.98
CA SER A 323 11.53 -7.93 -38.42
C SER A 323 11.56 -9.45 -38.68
N SER A 324 10.67 -10.21 -38.04
CA SER A 324 9.92 -11.33 -38.67
C SER A 324 8.95 -11.98 -37.68
N HIS A 325 7.75 -12.32 -38.18
CA HIS A 325 6.63 -12.95 -37.48
C HIS A 325 6.90 -14.37 -36.94
N ALA A 326 6.42 -14.69 -35.72
CA ALA A 326 5.75 -15.95 -35.28
C ALA A 326 5.79 -16.13 -33.72
N PRO A 327 4.86 -16.89 -33.09
CA PRO A 327 4.45 -16.67 -31.70
C PRO A 327 5.23 -17.49 -30.65
N TRP A 328 5.38 -16.92 -29.46
CA TRP A 328 6.08 -17.53 -28.31
C TRP A 328 5.15 -18.44 -27.49
N LYS A 329 5.53 -19.72 -27.35
CA LYS A 329 5.01 -20.68 -26.36
C LYS A 329 6.08 -20.93 -25.30
N GLY A 330 5.67 -20.93 -24.03
CA GLY A 330 6.26 -21.78 -22.99
C GLY A 330 7.33 -21.18 -22.07
N SER A 331 6.95 -21.04 -20.79
CA SER A 331 7.71 -21.42 -19.59
C SER A 331 9.20 -21.05 -19.52
N LEU A 332 9.56 -20.09 -18.66
CA LEU A 332 10.89 -20.02 -18.03
C LEU A 332 10.79 -19.52 -16.58
N LEU A 333 11.32 -20.34 -15.68
CA LEU A 333 11.66 -20.04 -14.28
C LEU A 333 12.50 -18.76 -14.21
N ARG A 334 12.19 -17.84 -13.29
CA ARG A 334 13.04 -16.66 -13.01
C ARG A 334 14.10 -17.02 -11.94
N PRO A 335 15.36 -16.56 -12.08
CA PRO A 335 16.42 -16.88 -11.13
C PRO A 335 16.30 -16.04 -9.86
N SER A 336 16.67 -16.61 -8.71
CA SER A 336 16.88 -15.89 -7.45
C SER A 336 18.19 -15.11 -7.51
N TRP A 337 18.17 -13.83 -7.08
CA TRP A 337 19.37 -12.98 -7.07
C TRP A 337 19.53 -12.33 -5.70
N THR A 338 20.68 -12.54 -5.07
CA THR A 338 21.19 -11.78 -3.91
C THR A 338 22.56 -11.24 -4.29
N CYS A 339 22.78 -9.92 -4.21
CA CYS A 339 24.07 -9.29 -4.43
C CYS A 339 24.48 -8.51 -3.18
N ARG A 340 25.74 -8.68 -2.74
CA ARG A 340 26.30 -8.13 -1.49
C ARG A 340 27.40 -7.11 -1.80
N ALA A 341 27.31 -5.86 -1.36
CA ALA A 341 28.53 -5.04 -1.21
C ALA A 341 28.48 -3.91 -0.17
N ARG A 342 29.60 -3.16 -0.08
CA ARG A 342 30.18 -2.48 1.10
C ARG A 342 30.42 -1.02 0.76
N LEU A 343 30.12 -0.09 1.68
CA LEU A 343 30.62 1.28 1.58
C LEU A 343 30.74 2.03 2.90
N SER A 344 31.74 2.91 2.97
CA SER A 344 32.14 3.68 4.14
C SER A 344 31.40 4.99 4.29
N ALA A 345 31.23 5.40 5.55
CA ALA A 345 30.54 6.59 6.00
C ALA A 345 31.04 7.91 5.37
N ALA A 346 30.09 8.68 4.83
CA ALA A 346 30.21 10.12 4.62
C ALA A 346 28.89 10.80 4.99
N SER A 347 29.01 11.99 5.59
CA SER A 347 27.99 12.74 6.33
C SER A 347 26.80 13.21 5.47
N CYS A 348 25.58 12.85 5.90
CA CYS A 348 24.33 13.36 5.35
C CYS A 348 23.93 14.70 6.00
N SER A 349 23.62 15.69 5.16
CA SER A 349 22.79 16.84 5.52
C SER A 349 21.32 16.45 5.48
N SER A 350 20.64 16.60 6.61
CA SER A 350 19.24 16.20 6.81
C SER A 350 18.25 17.28 6.35
N THR A 351 17.32 16.89 5.48
CA THR A 351 16.00 17.51 5.38
C THR A 351 14.97 16.41 5.27
N ALA A 352 14.29 16.15 6.39
CA ALA A 352 13.22 15.18 6.56
C ALA A 352 11.92 15.70 5.94
N TRP A 353 11.10 14.80 5.38
CA TRP A 353 9.73 15.05 4.91
C TRP A 353 8.81 13.92 5.35
#